data_AF-A0A9N9J451-F1
#
_entry.id   AF-A0A9N9J451-F1
#
_cell.length_a   1.000
_cell.length_b   1.000
_cell.length_c   1.000
_cell.angle_alpha   90.00
_cell.angle_beta   90.00
_cell.angle_gamma   90.00
#
_symmetry.space_group_name_H-M   'P 1'
#
loop_
_entity.id
_entity.type
_entity.pdbx_description
1 polymer ?
#
loop_
_entity_poly.entity_id
_entity_poly.type
_entity_poly.pdbx_seq_one_letter_code
_entity_poly.pdbx_strand_id
1 'polypeptide(L)'
;FCPNNRSNEQGKIDSNCPAINFNGLSNKQRTKLNVKFSKGVIVFTENDIMDSGTIYTESCATKLRRHLYKINLCDIGSCDDLIRWIVKYNINSFTVGGSRRSFSENIVSLTEKFMNCFIPKIHNSLKYNHEFIKQKPISTFYVLGPPSSFSHKLAQEICETLNI
;
A
#
# COMPACT_ATOMS: atom_id res chain seq x y z
N PHE A 1 -2.56 -9.67 -4.53
CA PHE A 1 -3.59 -10.35 -5.34
C PHE A 1 -4.22 -9.38 -6.33
N CYS A 2 -4.30 -9.75 -7.60
CA CYS A 2 -4.95 -8.97 -8.66
C CYS A 2 -6.15 -9.71 -9.27
N PRO A 3 -7.06 -9.00 -9.97
CA PRO A 3 -8.19 -9.62 -10.65
C PRO A 3 -7.75 -10.56 -11.78
N ASN A 4 -8.70 -11.36 -12.27
CA ASN A 4 -8.49 -12.24 -13.42
C ASN A 4 -7.86 -11.49 -14.61
N ASN A 5 -6.97 -12.16 -15.33
CA ASN A 5 -6.15 -11.60 -16.41
C ASN A 5 -5.28 -10.40 -16.02
N ARG A 6 -5.06 -10.17 -14.71
CA ARG A 6 -4.32 -9.01 -14.21
C ARG A 6 -4.92 -7.69 -14.70
N SER A 7 -6.24 -7.53 -14.69
CA SER A 7 -6.88 -6.30 -15.16
C SER A 7 -6.83 -5.15 -14.13
N ASN A 8 -6.69 -3.91 -14.61
CA ASN A 8 -6.89 -2.65 -13.89
C ASN A 8 -7.66 -1.65 -14.78
N GLU A 9 -7.89 -0.42 -14.31
CA GLU A 9 -8.61 0.60 -15.10
C GLU A 9 -7.86 1.11 -16.33
N GLN A 10 -6.56 0.88 -16.39
CA GLN A 10 -5.67 1.33 -17.47
C GLN A 10 -5.33 0.18 -18.43
N GLY A 11 -5.94 -0.99 -18.27
CA GLY A 11 -5.67 -2.19 -19.06
C GLY A 11 -5.15 -3.34 -18.21
N LYS A 12 -3.99 -3.88 -18.59
CA LYS A 12 -3.39 -5.06 -17.94
C LYS A 12 -2.19 -4.62 -17.11
N ILE A 13 -2.09 -5.17 -15.91
CA ILE A 13 -0.96 -4.96 -15.00
C ILE A 13 0.27 -5.61 -15.63
N ASP A 14 1.31 -4.82 -15.85
CA ASP A 14 2.62 -5.23 -16.31
C ASP A 14 3.10 -6.54 -15.65
N SER A 15 3.67 -7.44 -16.45
CA SER A 15 4.14 -8.76 -16.01
C SER A 15 5.27 -8.70 -14.98
N ASN A 16 6.06 -7.63 -14.96
CA ASN A 16 7.16 -7.41 -14.01
C ASN A 16 6.66 -7.07 -12.61
N CYS A 17 5.40 -6.64 -12.46
CA CYS A 17 4.81 -6.49 -11.14
C CYS A 17 4.58 -7.88 -10.52
N PRO A 18 5.10 -8.19 -9.32
CA PRO A 18 5.00 -9.51 -8.69
C PRO A 18 3.58 -9.84 -8.18
N ALA A 19 2.55 -9.20 -8.73
CA ALA A 19 1.16 -9.45 -8.39
C ALA A 19 0.76 -10.90 -8.72
N ILE A 20 0.21 -11.60 -7.73
CA ILE A 20 -0.36 -12.93 -7.93
C ILE A 20 -1.72 -12.79 -8.63
N ASN A 21 -1.84 -13.35 -9.83
CA ASN A 21 -3.10 -13.48 -10.55
C ASN A 21 -3.91 -14.64 -9.95
N PHE A 22 -5.15 -14.36 -9.56
CA PHE A 22 -6.09 -15.39 -9.16
C PHE A 22 -7.28 -15.37 -10.12
N ASN A 23 -7.33 -16.37 -10.99
CA ASN A 23 -8.44 -16.53 -11.92
C ASN A 23 -9.76 -16.67 -11.15
N GLY A 24 -10.78 -15.93 -11.56
CA GLY A 24 -12.14 -16.02 -11.01
C GLY A 24 -12.44 -15.19 -9.75
N LEU A 25 -11.48 -14.44 -9.19
CA LEU A 25 -11.79 -13.55 -8.05
C LEU A 25 -12.41 -12.22 -8.50
N SER A 26 -13.52 -11.87 -7.86
CA SER A 26 -14.08 -10.52 -7.92
C SER A 26 -13.16 -9.50 -7.22
N ASN A 27 -13.35 -8.21 -7.53
CA ASN A 27 -12.64 -7.11 -6.88
C ASN A 27 -12.77 -7.16 -5.34
N LYS A 28 -13.96 -7.47 -4.82
CA LYS A 28 -14.19 -7.59 -3.37
C LYS A 28 -13.44 -8.79 -2.76
N GLN A 29 -13.37 -9.91 -3.46
CA GLN A 29 -12.63 -11.08 -2.97
C GLN A 29 -11.12 -10.81 -2.95
N ARG A 30 -10.52 -10.24 -4.01
CA ARG A 30 -9.08 -9.91 -4.00
C ARG A 30 -8.72 -8.90 -2.91
N THR A 31 -9.57 -7.90 -2.67
CA THR A 31 -9.33 -6.88 -1.63
C THR A 31 -9.36 -7.53 -0.26
N LYS A 32 -10.35 -8.39 0.00
CA LYS A 32 -10.42 -9.15 1.26
C LYS A 32 -9.18 -10.04 1.45
N LEU A 33 -8.67 -10.66 0.39
CA LEU A 33 -7.43 -11.45 0.46
C LEU A 33 -6.20 -10.58 0.71
N ASN A 34 -6.02 -9.46 0.00
CA ASN A 34 -4.91 -8.52 0.23
C ASN A 34 -4.87 -8.09 1.72
N VAL A 35 -6.01 -7.71 2.28
CA VAL A 35 -6.13 -7.35 3.71
C VAL A 35 -5.90 -8.55 4.63
N LYS A 36 -6.40 -9.74 4.27
CA LYS A 36 -6.21 -10.95 5.07
C LYS A 36 -4.73 -11.33 5.16
N PHE A 37 -3.96 -11.17 4.10
CA PHE A 37 -2.54 -11.58 4.05
C PHE A 37 -1.55 -10.48 4.45
N SER A 38 -2.02 -9.27 4.72
CA SER A 38 -1.19 -8.20 5.26
C SER A 38 -1.27 -8.12 6.79
N LYS A 39 -0.21 -7.63 7.44
CA LYS A 39 -0.25 -7.23 8.85
C LYS A 39 -0.85 -5.83 9.02
N GLY A 40 -0.56 -4.94 8.07
CA GLY A 40 -1.02 -3.58 8.03
C GLY A 40 -1.91 -3.29 6.82
N VAL A 41 -2.73 -2.26 6.93
CA VAL A 41 -3.52 -1.69 5.84
C VAL A 41 -3.26 -0.20 5.86
N ILE A 42 -2.78 0.34 4.74
CA ILE A 42 -2.66 1.77 4.54
C ILE A 42 -3.79 2.18 3.60
N VAL A 43 -4.49 3.26 3.90
CA VAL A 43 -5.51 3.84 3.03
C VAL A 43 -5.10 5.26 2.66
N PHE A 44 -4.94 5.50 1.36
CA PHE A 44 -4.71 6.82 0.81
C PHE A 44 -6.04 7.46 0.41
N THR A 45 -6.24 8.70 0.84
CA THR A 45 -7.42 9.51 0.52
C THR A 45 -6.97 10.84 -0.10
N GLU A 46 -7.85 11.46 -0.88
CA GLU A 46 -7.74 12.85 -1.30
C GLU A 46 -8.87 13.61 -0.59
N ASN A 47 -8.55 14.61 0.23
CA ASN A 47 -9.54 15.35 1.05
C ASN A 47 -10.45 14.44 1.91
N ASP A 48 -9.90 13.33 2.42
CA ASP A 48 -10.64 12.30 3.16
C ASP A 48 -11.79 11.62 2.40
N ILE A 49 -11.85 11.82 1.08
CA ILE A 49 -12.85 11.21 0.21
C ILE A 49 -12.36 9.83 -0.23
N MET A 50 -13.25 8.84 -0.11
CA MET A 50 -13.00 7.45 -0.46
C MET A 50 -14.07 6.92 -1.41
N ASP A 51 -13.64 6.20 -2.45
CA ASP A 51 -14.55 5.42 -3.28
C ASP A 51 -15.07 4.16 -2.55
N SER A 52 -16.07 3.49 -3.15
CA SER A 52 -16.66 2.28 -2.58
C SER A 52 -15.66 1.13 -2.39
N GLY A 53 -14.60 1.06 -3.21
CA GLY A 53 -13.56 0.04 -3.09
C GLY A 53 -12.63 0.29 -1.90
N THR A 54 -12.34 1.55 -1.62
CA THR A 54 -11.49 2.01 -0.52
C THR A 54 -12.24 1.88 0.80
N ILE A 55 -13.51 2.29 0.86
CA ILE A 55 -14.41 2.04 2.01
C ILE A 55 -14.49 0.54 2.30
N TYR A 56 -14.60 -0.30 1.27
CA TYR A 56 -14.62 -1.75 1.45
C TYR A 56 -13.28 -2.29 1.99
N THR A 57 -12.15 -1.70 1.59
CA THR A 57 -10.81 -2.04 2.11
C THR A 57 -10.71 -1.72 3.60
N GLU A 58 -11.12 -0.52 4.02
CA GLU A 58 -11.20 -0.12 5.43
C GLU A 58 -12.13 -1.06 6.21
N SER A 59 -13.32 -1.35 5.70
CA SER A 59 -14.26 -2.28 6.34
C SER A 59 -13.66 -3.67 6.54
N CYS A 60 -12.91 -4.17 5.56
CA CYS A 60 -12.19 -5.44 5.70
C CYS A 60 -11.11 -5.37 6.78
N ALA A 61 -10.34 -4.27 6.83
CA ALA A 61 -9.28 -4.08 7.83
C ALA A 61 -9.85 -4.12 9.25
N THR A 62 -10.94 -3.39 9.48
CA THR A 62 -11.65 -3.35 10.77
C THR A 62 -12.20 -4.72 11.15
N LYS A 63 -12.91 -5.39 10.23
CA LYS A 63 -13.51 -6.73 10.48
C LYS A 63 -12.47 -7.79 10.76
N LEU A 64 -11.30 -7.72 10.11
CA LEU A 64 -10.20 -8.66 10.27
C LEU A 64 -9.20 -8.23 11.35
N ARG A 65 -9.48 -7.13 12.07
CA ARG A 65 -8.62 -6.56 13.12
C ARG A 65 -7.18 -6.35 12.65
N ARG A 66 -7.00 -5.85 11.43
CA ARG A 66 -5.70 -5.44 10.90
C ARG A 66 -5.38 -4.04 11.39
N HIS A 67 -4.08 -3.75 11.59
CA HIS A 67 -3.66 -2.39 11.86
C HIS A 67 -3.98 -1.55 10.63
N LEU A 68 -4.79 -0.51 10.80
CA LEU A 68 -5.18 0.43 9.74
C LEU A 68 -4.49 1.77 9.99
N TYR A 69 -3.94 2.37 8.93
CA TYR A 69 -3.42 3.72 8.91
C TYR A 69 -4.00 4.48 7.72
N LYS A 70 -4.59 5.64 7.96
CA LYS A 70 -5.21 6.47 6.92
C LYS A 70 -4.38 7.72 6.72
N ILE A 71 -4.14 8.07 5.45
CA ILE A 71 -3.36 9.26 5.07
C ILE A 71 -4.19 10.05 4.08
N ASN A 72 -4.51 11.29 4.44
CA ASN A 72 -5.00 12.28 3.51
C ASN A 72 -3.80 12.87 2.76
N LEU A 73 -3.76 12.62 1.45
CA LEU A 73 -2.67 13.04 0.60
C LEU A 73 -2.74 14.52 0.18
N CYS A 74 -3.79 15.26 0.57
CA CYS A 74 -3.83 16.72 0.42
C CYS A 74 -3.17 17.43 1.60
N ASP A 75 -3.17 16.80 2.78
CA ASP A 75 -2.56 17.31 4.01
C ASP A 75 -1.32 16.48 4.35
N ILE A 76 -0.39 16.41 3.39
CA ILE A 76 0.85 15.66 3.56
C ILE A 76 1.76 16.45 4.51
N GLY A 77 1.68 16.10 5.80
CA GLY A 77 2.74 16.37 6.77
C GLY A 77 3.99 15.52 6.50
N SER A 78 4.74 15.21 7.55
CA SER A 78 5.87 14.27 7.42
C SER A 78 5.40 12.82 7.33
N CYS A 79 6.03 12.01 6.48
CA CYS A 79 5.80 10.56 6.46
C CYS A 79 6.37 9.81 7.69
N ASP A 80 6.99 10.55 8.63
CA ASP A 80 7.54 9.99 9.87
C ASP A 80 6.46 9.32 10.74
N ASP A 81 5.22 9.79 10.71
CA ASP A 81 4.13 9.15 11.45
C ASP A 81 3.78 7.76 10.91
N LEU A 82 3.82 7.58 9.60
CA LEU A 82 3.66 6.26 9.00
C LEU A 82 4.82 5.35 9.40
N ILE A 83 6.05 5.86 9.41
CA ILE A 83 7.24 5.10 9.85
C ILE A 83 7.10 4.69 11.32
N ARG A 84 6.73 5.62 12.21
CA ARG A 84 6.45 5.35 13.62
C ARG A 84 5.37 4.28 13.78
N TRP A 85 4.30 4.35 12.99
CA TRP A 85 3.23 3.36 13.01
C TRP A 85 3.70 1.97 12.55
N ILE A 86 4.48 1.91 11.47
CA ILE A 86 5.08 0.66 10.95
C ILE A 86 5.93 0.00 12.03
N VAL A 87 6.77 0.78 12.70
CA VAL A 87 7.65 0.29 13.78
C VAL A 87 6.85 -0.16 14.99
N LYS A 88 5.95 0.71 15.49
CA LYS A 88 5.12 0.45 16.68
C LYS A 88 4.37 -0.88 16.59
N TYR A 89 3.87 -1.23 15.41
CA TYR A 89 3.09 -2.45 15.18
C TYR A 89 3.86 -3.56 14.48
N ASN A 90 5.17 -3.41 14.29
CA ASN A 90 6.03 -4.36 13.58
C ASN A 90 5.44 -4.82 12.24
N ILE A 91 5.02 -3.83 11.43
CA ILE A 91 4.38 -4.05 10.14
C ILE A 91 5.46 -4.40 9.11
N ASN A 92 5.54 -5.68 8.76
CA ASN A 92 6.41 -6.19 7.71
C ASN A 92 5.62 -6.59 6.44
N SER A 93 4.33 -6.35 6.41
CA SER A 93 3.53 -6.55 5.20
C SER A 93 2.32 -5.66 5.29
N PHE A 94 2.07 -4.89 4.23
CA PHE A 94 0.91 -4.03 4.17
C PHE A 94 0.25 -4.08 2.80
N THR A 95 -1.08 -3.96 2.80
CA THR A 95 -1.83 -3.64 1.59
C THR A 95 -2.08 -2.14 1.58
N VAL A 96 -2.07 -1.55 0.38
CA VAL A 96 -2.50 -0.17 0.18
C VAL A 96 -3.88 -0.20 -0.46
N GLY A 97 -4.83 0.51 0.14
CA GLY A 97 -6.10 0.89 -0.45
C GLY A 97 -6.04 2.36 -0.86
N GLY A 98 -6.84 2.73 -1.84
CA GLY A 98 -6.96 4.12 -2.28
C GLY A 98 -7.94 4.21 -3.42
N SER A 99 -8.51 5.41 -3.58
CA SER A 99 -9.47 5.69 -4.63
C SER A 99 -8.85 5.43 -6.00
N ARG A 100 -9.69 5.03 -6.94
CA ARG A 100 -9.29 4.85 -8.33
C ARG A 100 -9.05 6.19 -9.02
N ARG A 101 -8.21 6.21 -10.06
CA ARG A 101 -7.94 7.42 -10.84
C ARG A 101 -9.21 8.00 -11.48
N SER A 102 -10.13 7.13 -11.90
CA SER A 102 -11.43 7.53 -12.43
C SER A 102 -12.32 8.26 -11.42
N PHE A 103 -12.06 8.09 -10.12
CA PHE A 103 -12.79 8.75 -9.04
C PHE A 103 -12.07 10.02 -8.54
N SER A 104 -10.74 10.01 -8.56
CA SER A 104 -9.89 11.12 -8.14
C SER A 104 -8.69 11.21 -9.08
N GLU A 105 -8.67 12.26 -9.91
CA GLU A 105 -7.63 12.41 -10.94
C GLU A 105 -6.24 12.61 -10.34
N ASN A 106 -6.16 13.31 -9.20
CA ASN A 106 -4.90 13.65 -8.54
C ASN A 106 -4.36 12.52 -7.65
N ILE A 107 -5.14 11.48 -7.33
CA ILE A 107 -4.72 10.45 -6.36
C ILE A 107 -3.39 9.80 -6.76
N VAL A 108 -3.15 9.62 -8.05
CA VAL A 108 -1.92 9.00 -8.57
C VAL A 108 -0.72 9.90 -8.32
N SER A 109 -0.78 11.18 -8.72
CA SER A 109 0.35 12.12 -8.56
C SER A 109 0.64 12.41 -7.09
N LEU A 110 -0.41 12.51 -6.26
CA LEU A 110 -0.27 12.70 -4.82
C LEU A 110 0.34 11.47 -4.14
N THR A 111 -0.09 10.27 -4.55
CA THR A 111 0.50 9.00 -4.08
C THR A 111 1.97 8.92 -4.47
N GLU A 112 2.32 9.29 -5.70
CA GLU A 112 3.71 9.30 -6.17
C GLU A 112 4.58 10.25 -5.36
N LYS A 113 4.12 11.48 -5.15
CA LYS A 113 4.81 12.46 -4.32
C LYS A 113 5.04 11.94 -2.89
N PHE A 114 4.04 11.32 -2.29
CA PHE A 114 4.16 10.74 -0.95
C PHE A 114 5.18 9.60 -0.92
N MET A 115 5.12 8.66 -1.87
CA MET A 115 6.02 7.52 -1.90
C MET A 115 7.48 7.91 -2.15
N ASN A 116 7.74 8.90 -3.01
CA ASN A 116 9.08 9.44 -3.25
C ASN A 116 9.71 10.05 -1.98
N CYS A 117 8.89 10.56 -1.05
CA CYS A 117 9.34 11.02 0.26
C CYS A 117 9.49 9.85 1.25
N PHE A 118 8.53 8.92 1.26
CA PHE A 118 8.47 7.82 2.22
C PHE A 118 9.57 6.78 2.02
N ILE A 119 9.82 6.33 0.79
CA ILE A 119 10.73 5.23 0.47
C ILE A 119 12.17 5.50 0.98
N PRO A 120 12.81 6.65 0.71
CA PRO A 120 14.15 6.91 1.21
C PRO A 120 14.21 6.95 2.74
N LYS A 121 13.17 7.51 3.38
CA LYS A 121 13.12 7.64 4.85
C LYS A 121 12.94 6.29 5.54
N ILE A 122 12.04 5.44 5.06
CA ILE A 122 11.88 4.10 5.64
C ILE A 122 13.14 3.27 5.42
N HIS A 123 13.76 3.35 4.23
CA HIS A 123 15.02 2.66 3.97
C HIS A 123 16.13 3.09 4.95
N ASN A 124 16.32 4.39 5.15
CA ASN A 124 17.29 4.90 6.14
C ASN A 124 16.93 4.49 7.58
N SER A 125 15.64 4.50 7.92
CA SER A 125 15.16 4.09 9.24
C SER A 125 15.40 2.60 9.50
N LEU A 126 15.37 1.75 8.47
CA LEU A 126 15.67 0.33 8.57
C LEU A 126 17.18 0.07 8.59
N LYS A 127 17.97 0.85 7.83
CA LYS A 127 19.42 0.67 7.68
C LYS A 127 20.24 1.17 8.87
N TYR A 128 19.85 2.29 9.50
CA TYR A 128 20.74 3.04 10.42
C TYR A 128 20.29 3.06 11.88
N ASN A 129 19.16 2.46 12.23
CA ASN A 129 18.65 2.58 13.60
C ASN A 129 19.08 1.42 14.52
N HIS A 130 20.20 1.60 15.22
CA HIS A 130 20.60 0.78 16.38
C HIS A 130 19.62 0.85 17.57
N GLU A 131 18.87 1.95 17.73
CA GLU A 131 17.79 2.09 18.73
C GLU A 131 16.52 1.27 18.39
N PHE A 132 16.30 0.98 17.09
CA PHE A 132 15.13 0.20 16.63
C PHE A 132 15.43 -1.31 16.57
N ILE A 133 16.71 -1.71 16.62
CA ILE A 133 17.21 -3.10 16.56
C ILE A 133 16.89 -3.93 17.83
N LYS A 134 16.29 -3.36 18.88
CA LYS A 134 15.73 -4.19 19.98
C LYS A 134 14.45 -4.94 19.57
N GLN A 135 13.82 -4.59 18.45
CA GLN A 135 12.73 -5.36 17.85
C GLN A 135 13.25 -6.06 16.61
N LYS A 136 13.00 -7.38 16.50
CA LYS A 136 13.53 -8.29 15.47
C LYS A 136 13.58 -7.64 14.07
N PRO A 137 14.64 -7.89 13.27
CA PRO A 137 14.80 -7.31 11.95
C PRO A 137 13.55 -7.54 11.10
N ILE A 138 13.06 -6.48 10.48
CA ILE A 138 11.91 -6.51 9.59
C ILE A 138 12.34 -7.27 8.33
N SER A 139 12.06 -8.58 8.32
CA SER A 139 12.75 -9.51 7.42
C SER A 139 12.20 -9.57 6.01
N THR A 140 11.10 -8.89 5.69
CA THR A 140 10.56 -8.78 4.32
C THR A 140 9.45 -7.74 4.31
N PHE A 141 9.35 -6.86 3.31
CA PHE A 141 8.19 -5.98 3.08
C PHE A 141 7.44 -6.41 1.81
N TYR A 142 6.19 -6.86 1.95
CA TYR A 142 5.32 -7.14 0.79
C TYR A 142 4.28 -6.03 0.64
N VAL A 143 4.34 -5.30 -0.49
CA VAL A 143 3.29 -4.35 -0.90
C VAL A 143 2.24 -5.12 -1.70
N LEU A 144 1.11 -5.41 -1.06
CA LEU A 144 0.00 -6.15 -1.66
C LEU A 144 -1.15 -5.18 -2.04
N GLY A 145 -0.92 -4.20 -2.92
CA GLY A 145 -1.90 -3.15 -3.29
C GLY A 145 -2.26 -3.11 -4.78
N PRO A 146 -3.41 -2.51 -5.17
CA PRO A 146 -3.87 -2.54 -6.55
C PRO A 146 -3.04 -1.58 -7.43
N PRO A 147 -2.61 -2.02 -8.61
CA PRO A 147 -1.84 -1.23 -9.60
C PRO A 147 -2.65 -0.14 -10.31
N SER A 148 -3.78 0.31 -9.75
CA SER A 148 -4.56 1.42 -10.29
C SER A 148 -4.17 2.78 -9.68
N SER A 149 -3.42 2.79 -8.57
CA SER A 149 -3.05 4.00 -7.83
C SER A 149 -1.58 4.38 -7.94
N PHE A 150 -0.75 3.53 -8.56
CA PHE A 150 0.68 3.74 -8.77
C PHE A 150 0.99 3.66 -10.26
N SER A 151 1.89 4.49 -10.77
CA SER A 151 2.52 4.19 -12.06
C SER A 151 3.32 2.89 -11.97
N HIS A 152 3.50 2.24 -13.12
CA HIS A 152 4.31 1.02 -13.20
C HIS A 152 5.74 1.21 -12.68
N LYS A 153 6.34 2.37 -13.00
CA LYS A 153 7.67 2.75 -12.53
C LYS A 153 7.74 2.82 -11.00
N LEU A 154 6.79 3.52 -10.37
CA LEU A 154 6.78 3.63 -8.92
C LEU A 154 6.50 2.28 -8.23
N ALA A 155 5.61 1.46 -8.79
CA ALA A 155 5.36 0.13 -8.26
C ALA A 155 6.63 -0.75 -8.27
N GLN A 156 7.45 -0.62 -9.32
CA GLN A 156 8.73 -1.30 -9.44
C GLN A 156 9.76 -0.74 -8.45
N GLU A 157 9.93 0.58 -8.36
CA GLU A 157 10.85 1.23 -7.40
C GLU A 157 10.52 0.88 -5.94
N ILE A 158 9.23 0.81 -5.59
CA ILE A 158 8.77 0.35 -4.27
C ILE A 158 9.21 -1.10 -4.03
N CYS A 159 8.99 -1.99 -5.01
CA CYS A 159 9.36 -3.40 -4.88
C CYS A 159 10.87 -3.58 -4.77
N GLU A 160 11.65 -2.86 -5.57
CA GLU A 160 13.12 -2.90 -5.57
C GLU A 160 13.71 -2.32 -4.28
N THR A 161 13.19 -1.19 -3.79
CA THR A 161 13.73 -0.54 -2.58
C THR A 161 13.33 -1.27 -1.29
N LEU A 162 12.18 -1.97 -1.30
CA LEU A 162 11.72 -2.75 -0.15
C LEU A 162 12.19 -4.22 -0.18
N ASN A 163 12.74 -4.71 -1.31
CA ASN A 163 13.48 -5.96 -1.42
C ASN A 163 14.96 -5.78 -1.03
N ILE A 164 15.18 -5.43 0.23
CA ILE A 164 16.30 -6.02 0.97
C ILE A 164 15.95 -7.49 1.23
#